data_AF-A0A0C2ZUH2-F1
#
_entry.id   AF-A0A0C2ZUH2-F1
#
_cell.length_a   1.000
_cell.length_b   1.000
_cell.length_c   1.000
_cell.angle_alpha   90.00
_cell.angle_beta   90.00
_cell.angle_gamma   90.00
#
_symmetry.space_group_name_H-M   'P 1'
#
loop_
_entity.id
_entity.type
_entity.pdbx_description
1 polymer ?
#
loop_
_entity_poly.entity_id
_entity_poly.type
_entity_poly.pdbx_seq_one_letter_code
_entity_poly.pdbx_strand_id
1 'polypeptide(L)'
;FKCHISFVPCKVWSMAAQVMHVYNEWLTGDHAWELQSGLPNGATLLGTILSSDKTNISVMSGNCMAHPLLLRLTNIDTNICSKSSLHSFLLLSLLPVPLFIHNKLHVWGLLSDRLVHQCLNFVLKPLKITAAVGVVMSDPIGTFAIATLPSLHTLPICQSKV
;
A
#
# COMPACT_ATOMS: atom_id res chain seq x y z
N PHE A 1 -18.92 1.60 -1.36
CA PHE A 1 -17.76 0.88 -1.91
C PHE A 1 -18.07 0.04 -3.15
N LYS A 2 -19.23 -0.62 -3.29
CA LYS A 2 -19.53 -1.56 -4.39
C LYS A 2 -19.35 -1.02 -5.83
N CYS A 3 -19.60 0.27 -6.07
CA CYS A 3 -19.44 0.90 -7.40
C CYS A 3 -18.12 1.68 -7.57
N HIS A 4 -17.18 1.52 -6.66
CA HIS A 4 -15.96 2.34 -6.59
C HIS A 4 -14.70 1.50 -6.36
N ILE A 5 -14.76 0.24 -6.77
CA ILE A 5 -13.63 -0.68 -6.73
C ILE A 5 -13.54 -1.29 -8.12
N SER A 6 -12.40 -1.06 -8.77
CA SER A 6 -12.07 -1.63 -10.06
C SER A 6 -11.12 -2.80 -9.86
N PHE A 7 -11.35 -3.91 -10.57
CA PHE A 7 -10.53 -5.13 -10.44
C PHE A 7 -9.69 -5.39 -11.69
N VAL A 8 -10.06 -4.81 -12.83
CA VAL A 8 -9.41 -5.03 -14.11
C VAL A 8 -8.72 -3.74 -14.55
N PRO A 9 -7.42 -3.78 -14.88
CA PRO A 9 -6.73 -2.65 -15.50
C PRO A 9 -7.42 -2.20 -16.79
N CYS A 10 -7.45 -0.90 -17.04
CA CYS A 10 -8.07 -0.35 -18.24
C CYS A 10 -7.23 0.81 -18.80
N LYS A 11 -6.99 0.80 -20.11
CA LYS A 11 -6.28 1.90 -20.77
C LYS A 11 -7.28 2.98 -21.15
N VAL A 12 -7.09 4.17 -20.60
CA VAL A 12 -7.99 5.31 -20.79
C VAL A 12 -7.31 6.34 -21.68
N TRP A 13 -7.95 6.69 -22.80
CA TRP A 13 -7.39 7.61 -23.78
C TRP A 13 -8.18 8.92 -23.80
N SER A 14 -7.49 10.05 -23.92
CA SER A 14 -8.12 11.38 -23.92
C SER A 14 -8.99 11.63 -25.17
N MET A 15 -8.67 10.96 -26.28
CA MET A 15 -9.32 11.13 -27.58
C MET A 15 -9.55 9.77 -28.26
N ALA A 16 -10.53 9.69 -29.16
CA ALA A 16 -10.81 8.49 -29.96
C ALA A 16 -9.60 8.04 -30.80
N ALA A 17 -8.72 8.97 -31.16
CA ALA A 17 -7.48 8.69 -31.89
C ALA A 17 -6.36 8.06 -31.03
N GLN A 18 -6.60 7.80 -29.73
CA GLN A 18 -5.65 7.16 -28.82
C GLN A 18 -4.25 7.82 -28.76
N VAL A 19 -4.20 9.15 -28.92
CA VAL A 19 -2.93 9.90 -29.01
C VAL A 19 -2.30 10.13 -27.63
N MET A 20 -3.12 10.27 -26.59
CA MET A 20 -2.68 10.60 -25.23
C MET A 20 -3.30 9.63 -24.22
N HIS A 21 -2.44 8.85 -23.55
CA HIS A 21 -2.83 7.95 -22.46
C HIS A 21 -3.04 8.75 -21.16
N VAL A 22 -4.10 8.42 -20.43
CA VAL A 22 -4.52 9.14 -19.22
C VAL A 22 -4.24 8.30 -17.98
N TYR A 23 -3.39 8.82 -17.10
CA TYR A 23 -2.95 8.17 -15.86
C TYR A 23 -3.63 8.77 -14.63
N ASN A 24 -4.92 8.50 -14.46
CA ASN A 24 -5.69 9.05 -13.33
C ASN A 24 -5.75 8.10 -12.12
N GLU A 25 -5.64 6.79 -12.36
CA GLU A 25 -5.74 5.77 -11.32
C GLU A 25 -4.63 4.74 -11.48
N TRP A 26 -4.36 3.98 -10.41
CA TRP A 26 -3.37 2.90 -10.43
C TRP A 26 -3.61 1.92 -11.58
N LEU A 27 -4.87 1.53 -11.79
CA LEU A 27 -5.27 0.55 -12.79
C LEU A 27 -5.25 1.08 -14.23
N THR A 28 -5.07 2.39 -14.44
CA THR A 28 -4.86 2.96 -15.78
C THR A 28 -3.38 3.04 -16.15
N GLY A 29 -2.48 2.72 -15.22
CA GLY A 29 -1.04 2.65 -15.47
C GLY A 29 -0.66 1.47 -16.37
N ASP A 30 0.31 1.68 -17.26
CA ASP A 30 0.88 0.59 -18.08
C ASP A 30 1.47 -0.52 -17.20
N HIS A 31 2.05 -0.17 -16.05
CA HIS A 31 2.60 -1.16 -15.13
C HIS A 31 1.54 -2.09 -14.53
N ALA A 32 0.33 -1.59 -14.23
CA ALA A 32 -0.75 -2.44 -13.76
C ALA A 32 -1.22 -3.41 -14.86
N TRP A 33 -1.18 -2.98 -16.12
CA TRP A 33 -1.48 -3.82 -17.27
C TRP A 33 -0.44 -4.94 -17.46
N GLU A 34 0.85 -4.61 -17.38
CA GLU A 34 1.95 -5.58 -17.46
C GLU A 34 1.91 -6.61 -16.34
N LEU A 35 1.60 -6.17 -15.11
CA LEU A 35 1.46 -7.08 -13.98
C LEU A 35 0.27 -8.02 -14.16
N GLN A 36 -0.87 -7.50 -14.62
CA GLN A 36 -2.08 -8.30 -14.85
C GLN A 36 -1.91 -9.30 -16.00
N SER A 37 -1.16 -8.94 -17.06
CA SER A 37 -0.92 -9.85 -18.18
C SER A 37 -0.01 -11.03 -17.82
N GLY A 38 0.81 -10.89 -16.77
CA GLY A 38 1.60 -11.99 -16.20
C GLY A 38 0.83 -12.92 -15.27
N LEU A 39 -0.43 -12.60 -14.92
CA LEU A 39 -1.26 -13.40 -14.03
C LEU A 39 -2.07 -14.47 -14.80
N PRO A 40 -2.39 -15.61 -14.17
CA PRO A 40 -3.22 -16.63 -14.79
C PRO A 40 -4.65 -16.12 -15.04
N ASN A 41 -5.33 -16.70 -16.04
CA ASN A 41 -6.70 -16.34 -16.37
C ASN A 41 -7.62 -16.48 -15.14
N GLY A 42 -8.39 -15.43 -14.84
CA GLY A 42 -9.28 -15.38 -13.68
C GLY A 42 -8.63 -14.89 -12.39
N ALA A 43 -7.32 -14.60 -12.39
CA ALA A 43 -6.68 -13.87 -11.31
C ALA A 43 -6.80 -12.35 -11.50
N THR A 44 -6.82 -11.64 -10.37
CA THR A 44 -7.04 -10.20 -10.27
C THR A 44 -5.87 -9.55 -9.58
N LEU A 45 -5.38 -8.46 -10.15
CA LEU A 45 -4.35 -7.63 -9.53
C LEU A 45 -4.97 -6.74 -8.45
N LEU A 46 -4.47 -6.87 -7.22
CA LEU A 46 -4.85 -6.03 -6.10
C LEU A 46 -3.67 -5.16 -5.69
N GLY A 47 -3.71 -3.87 -6.04
CA GLY A 47 -2.68 -2.95 -5.63
C GLY A 47 -2.89 -2.48 -4.19
N THR A 48 -1.79 -2.36 -3.46
CA THR A 48 -1.77 -1.89 -2.06
C THR A 48 -0.81 -0.73 -1.89
N ILE A 49 -1.25 0.32 -1.20
CA ILE A 49 -0.38 1.41 -0.74
C ILE A 49 -0.14 1.26 0.75
N LEU A 50 1.13 1.42 1.12
CA LEU A 50 1.56 1.53 2.51
C LEU A 50 1.98 2.97 2.77
N SER A 51 1.46 3.54 3.86
CA SER A 51 1.89 4.84 4.37
C SER A 51 2.35 4.69 5.81
N SER A 52 3.38 5.45 6.20
CA SER A 52 3.89 5.44 7.56
C SER A 52 4.43 6.82 7.92
N ASP A 53 3.67 7.56 8.72
CA ASP A 53 4.05 8.88 9.20
C ASP A 53 4.26 8.85 10.71
N LYS A 54 5.21 9.64 11.22
CA LYS A 54 5.46 9.74 12.66
C LYS A 54 4.29 10.44 13.35
N THR A 55 3.67 9.78 14.32
CA THR A 55 2.58 10.37 15.10
C THR A 55 2.86 10.31 16.60
N ASN A 56 2.39 11.33 17.32
CA ASN A 56 2.42 11.35 18.77
C ASN A 56 1.17 10.63 19.29
N ILE A 57 1.34 9.54 20.03
CA ILE A 57 0.23 8.72 20.53
C ILE A 57 -0.39 9.36 21.78
N SER A 58 0.37 10.09 22.58
CA SER A 58 -0.13 10.72 23.81
C SER A 58 0.70 11.96 24.17
N VAL A 59 0.03 13.12 24.18
CA VAL A 59 0.62 14.40 24.63
C VAL A 59 0.66 14.50 26.17
N MET A 60 -0.20 13.73 26.87
CA MET A 60 -0.48 13.97 28.29
C MET A 60 0.13 12.93 29.26
N SER A 61 0.61 11.77 28.79
CA SER A 61 1.07 10.67 29.67
C SER A 61 2.44 10.07 29.29
N GLY A 62 3.34 10.88 28.69
CA GLY A 62 4.75 10.48 28.54
C GLY A 62 5.39 10.60 27.16
N ASN A 63 4.88 11.46 26.26
CA ASN A 63 5.49 11.74 24.95
C ASN A 63 5.85 10.48 24.13
N CYS A 64 4.98 9.47 24.15
CA CYS A 64 5.16 8.25 23.35
C CYS A 64 4.93 8.56 21.87
N MET A 65 5.97 8.37 21.05
CA MET A 65 5.91 8.51 19.60
C MET A 65 5.94 7.12 18.95
N ALA A 66 5.15 6.93 17.89
CA ALA A 66 5.23 5.75 17.03
C ALA A 66 5.02 6.15 15.57
N HIS A 67 5.35 5.25 14.66
CA HIS A 67 4.95 5.40 13.27
C HIS A 67 3.80 4.42 12.95
N PRO A 68 2.54 4.86 12.88
CA PRO A 68 1.45 4.04 12.36
C PRO A 68 1.72 3.62 10.92
N LEU A 69 1.78 2.31 10.70
CA LEU A 69 1.79 1.70 9.38
C LEU A 69 0.34 1.53 8.93
N LEU A 70 -0.06 2.34 7.94
CA LEU A 70 -1.37 2.36 7.34
C LEU A 70 -1.33 1.61 6.01
N LEU A 71 -2.32 0.76 5.76
CA LEU A 71 -2.50 -0.01 4.53
C LEU A 71 -3.78 0.41 3.82
N ARG A 72 -3.74 0.50 2.49
CA ARG A 72 -4.89 0.88 1.66
C ARG A 72 -4.87 0.12 0.34
N LEU A 73 -6.04 -0.16 -0.23
CA LEU A 73 -6.17 -0.69 -1.58
C LEU A 73 -6.15 0.45 -2.61
N THR A 74 -5.37 0.28 -3.67
CA THR A 74 -5.29 1.24 -4.80
C THR A 74 -6.42 1.05 -5.81
N ASN A 75 -7.07 -0.11 -5.76
CA ASN A 75 -8.22 -0.46 -6.59
C ASN A 75 -9.48 0.36 -6.26
N ILE A 76 -9.47 1.09 -5.13
CA ILE A 76 -10.56 1.99 -4.74
C ILE A 76 -10.34 3.33 -5.45
N ASP A 77 -11.41 3.87 -6.08
CA ASP A 77 -11.36 5.14 -6.82
C ASP A 77 -10.70 6.27 -6.02
N THR A 78 -9.86 7.06 -6.69
CA THR A 78 -9.14 8.21 -6.09
C THR A 78 -10.09 9.26 -5.51
N ASN A 79 -11.28 9.40 -6.08
CA ASN A 79 -12.33 10.32 -5.59
C ASN A 79 -12.93 9.92 -4.24
N ILE A 80 -12.91 8.63 -3.89
CA ILE A 80 -13.22 8.16 -2.54
C ILE A 80 -12.02 8.41 -1.63
N CYS A 81 -10.81 8.21 -2.15
CA CYS A 81 -9.56 8.40 -1.41
C CYS A 81 -9.38 9.81 -0.85
N SER A 82 -9.73 10.83 -1.63
CA SER A 82 -9.56 12.24 -1.27
C SER A 82 -10.58 12.73 -0.23
N LYS A 83 -11.65 11.97 0.00
CA LYS A 83 -12.63 12.26 1.04
C LYS A 83 -12.12 11.73 2.37
N SER A 84 -11.50 12.62 3.15
CA SER A 84 -11.00 12.39 4.51
C SER A 84 -11.99 11.65 5.44
N SER A 85 -13.30 11.80 5.20
CA SER A 85 -14.35 11.17 5.98
C SER A 85 -14.50 9.65 5.82
N LEU A 86 -13.87 9.01 4.82
CA LEU A 86 -14.16 7.62 4.45
C LEU A 86 -13.20 6.55 4.99
N HIS A 87 -12.42 6.84 6.05
CA HIS A 87 -11.53 5.88 6.75
C HIS A 87 -10.93 4.80 5.85
N SER A 88 -10.39 5.20 4.68
CA SER A 88 -10.02 4.25 3.64
C SER A 88 -8.68 3.55 3.91
N PHE A 89 -8.01 3.92 5.00
CA PHE A 89 -6.77 3.34 5.48
C PHE A 89 -7.06 2.44 6.68
N LEU A 90 -6.48 1.24 6.66
CA LEU A 90 -6.45 0.31 7.77
C LEU A 90 -5.13 0.46 8.52
N LEU A 91 -5.18 0.62 9.84
CA LEU A 91 -3.98 0.58 10.68
C LEU A 91 -3.49 -0.87 10.83
N LEU A 92 -2.30 -1.17 10.31
CA LEU A 92 -1.72 -2.52 10.33
C LEU A 92 -0.84 -2.74 11.57
N SER A 93 -0.01 -1.76 11.93
CA SER A 93 0.87 -1.84 13.10
C SER A 93 1.36 -0.47 13.54
N LEU A 94 1.75 -0.32 14.80
CA LEU A 94 2.52 0.83 15.29
C LEU A 94 4.01 0.44 15.32
N LEU A 95 4.83 1.07 14.48
CA LEU A 95 6.27 0.83 14.49
C LEU A 95 6.91 1.58 15.66
N PRO A 96 7.84 0.93 16.39
CA PRO A 96 8.50 1.54 17.53
C PRO A 96 9.47 2.66 17.10
N VAL A 97 9.54 3.72 17.90
CA VAL A 97 10.59 4.76 17.78
C VAL A 97 11.71 4.39 18.74
N PRO A 98 12.90 3.98 18.26
CA PRO A 98 13.98 3.58 19.13
C PRO A 98 14.54 4.78 19.92
N LEU A 99 14.77 4.57 21.21
CA LEU A 99 15.53 5.47 22.06
C LEU A 99 16.93 4.88 22.22
N PHE A 100 17.95 5.60 21.76
CA PHE A 100 19.34 5.15 21.83
C PHE A 100 20.03 5.73 23.08
N ILE A 101 20.67 4.86 23.88
CA ILE A 101 21.36 5.24 25.12
C ILE A 101 22.75 5.85 24.82
N HIS A 102 23.36 5.52 23.67
CA HIS A 102 24.76 5.86 23.37
C HIS A 102 24.88 6.99 22.35
N ASN A 103 25.73 7.99 22.62
CA ASN A 103 25.84 9.26 21.89
C ASN A 103 26.48 9.20 20.47
N LYS A 104 26.46 8.04 19.79
CA LYS A 104 26.97 7.92 18.42
C LYS A 104 25.90 8.29 17.39
N LEU A 105 25.59 9.59 17.31
CA LEU A 105 24.54 10.15 16.45
C LEU A 105 24.62 9.68 14.98
N HIS A 106 25.84 9.51 14.45
CA HIS A 106 26.07 9.03 13.08
C HIS A 106 25.48 7.64 12.80
N VAL A 107 25.36 6.78 13.82
CA VAL A 107 24.91 5.39 13.66
C VAL A 107 23.40 5.25 13.93
N TRP A 108 22.78 6.26 14.55
CA TRP A 108 21.37 6.20 14.95
C TRP A 108 20.42 6.11 13.77
N GLY A 109 20.64 6.92 12.73
CA GLY A 109 19.83 6.87 11.50
C GLY A 109 19.87 5.47 10.88
N LEU A 110 21.08 4.91 10.72
CA LEU A 110 21.25 3.57 10.15
C LEU A 110 20.59 2.47 10.99
N LEU A 111 20.70 2.53 12.32
CA LEU A 111 20.08 1.54 13.20
C LEU A 111 18.56 1.68 13.23
N SER A 112 18.05 2.91 13.23
CA SER A 112 16.62 3.19 13.15
C SER A 112 16.04 2.68 11.84
N ASP A 113 16.69 2.97 10.71
CA ASP A 113 16.28 2.50 9.39
C ASP A 113 16.28 0.97 9.34
N ARG A 114 17.34 0.32 9.86
CA ARG A 114 17.41 -1.16 9.95
C ARG A 114 16.29 -1.75 10.79
N LEU A 115 15.99 -1.14 11.94
CA LEU A 115 14.91 -1.59 12.82
C LEU A 115 13.56 -1.46 12.13
N VAL A 116 13.29 -0.32 11.49
CA VAL A 116 12.08 -0.10 10.69
C VAL A 116 11.97 -1.14 9.58
N HIS A 117 13.04 -1.39 8.82
CA HIS A 117 13.05 -2.43 7.78
C HIS A 117 12.78 -3.83 8.33
N GLN A 118 13.33 -4.18 9.49
CA GLN A 118 13.07 -5.47 10.15
C GLN A 118 11.60 -5.58 10.60
N CYS A 119 11.05 -4.53 11.21
CA CYS A 119 9.64 -4.49 11.59
C CYS A 119 8.72 -4.60 10.38
N LEU A 120 9.00 -3.86 9.30
CA LEU A 120 8.24 -3.96 8.04
C LEU A 120 8.33 -5.37 7.45
N ASN A 121 9.51 -5.99 7.46
CA ASN A 121 9.65 -7.37 6.99
C ASN A 121 8.81 -8.36 7.79
N PHE A 122 8.68 -8.16 9.10
CA PHE A 122 7.86 -9.00 9.96
C PHE A 122 6.36 -8.78 9.70
N VAL A 123 5.91 -7.53 9.72
CA VAL A 123 4.49 -7.17 9.56
C VAL A 123 3.97 -7.48 8.16
N LEU A 124 4.80 -7.28 7.12
CA LEU A 124 4.43 -7.51 5.72
C LEU A 124 4.68 -8.96 5.27
N LYS A 125 5.15 -9.85 6.14
CA LYS A 125 5.35 -11.27 5.84
C LYS A 125 4.11 -11.95 5.23
N PRO A 126 2.88 -11.81 5.78
CA PRO A 126 1.68 -12.37 5.15
C PRO A 126 1.44 -11.80 3.75
N LEU A 127 1.66 -10.50 3.54
CA LEU A 127 1.48 -9.87 2.23
C LEU A 127 2.48 -10.39 1.19
N LYS A 128 3.72 -10.68 1.59
CA LYS A 128 4.72 -11.32 0.70
C LYS A 128 4.28 -12.72 0.27
N ILE A 129 3.71 -13.49 1.17
CA ILE A 129 3.21 -14.84 0.88
C ILE A 129 2.03 -14.74 -0.09
N THR A 130 1.08 -13.83 0.17
CA THR A 130 -0.05 -13.57 -0.72
C THR A 130 0.38 -13.08 -2.10
N ALA A 131 1.43 -12.26 -2.19
CA ALA A 131 1.98 -11.80 -3.46
C ALA A 131 2.60 -12.95 -4.29
N ALA A 132 3.22 -13.94 -3.63
CA ALA A 132 3.87 -15.06 -4.30
C ALA A 132 2.90 -16.17 -4.70
N VAL A 133 1.90 -16.46 -3.86
CA VAL A 133 0.98 -17.61 -4.04
C VAL A 133 -0.36 -17.19 -4.65
N GLY A 134 -0.76 -15.93 -4.42
CA GLY A 134 -2.15 -15.51 -4.60
C GLY A 134 -3.04 -16.06 -3.48
N VAL A 135 -4.11 -15.32 -3.16
CA VAL A 135 -5.12 -15.77 -2.19
C VAL A 135 -6.49 -15.68 -2.85
N VAL A 136 -7.32 -16.70 -2.62
CA VAL A 136 -8.72 -16.67 -3.03
C VAL A 136 -9.47 -15.68 -2.15
N MET A 137 -10.02 -14.63 -2.75
CA MET A 137 -10.86 -13.65 -2.06
C MET A 137 -12.23 -13.57 -2.73
N SER A 138 -13.24 -13.26 -1.92
CA SER A 138 -14.58 -12.97 -2.41
C SER A 138 -14.68 -11.51 -2.82
N ASP A 139 -15.06 -11.27 -4.06
CA ASP A 139 -15.41 -9.94 -4.54
C ASP A 139 -16.67 -9.43 -3.82
N PRO A 140 -16.89 -8.10 -3.76
CA PRO A 140 -18.11 -7.51 -3.18
C PRO A 140 -19.41 -7.90 -3.92
N ILE A 141 -19.29 -8.64 -5.02
CA ILE A 141 -20.40 -9.20 -5.80
C ILE A 141 -20.68 -10.67 -5.39
N GLY A 142 -19.76 -11.33 -4.68
CA GLY A 142 -19.88 -12.72 -4.24
C GLY A 142 -19.13 -13.74 -5.10
N THR A 143 -18.34 -13.28 -6.09
CA THR A 143 -17.51 -14.13 -6.94
C THR A 143 -16.16 -14.38 -6.27
N PHE A 144 -15.65 -15.60 -6.33
CA PHE A 144 -14.30 -15.92 -5.84
C PHE A 144 -13.29 -15.63 -6.94
N ALA A 145 -12.32 -14.76 -6.67
CA ALA A 145 -11.20 -14.45 -7.55
C ALA A 145 -9.88 -14.71 -6.84
N ILE A 146 -8.87 -15.17 -7.59
CA ILE A 146 -7.50 -15.25 -7.06
C ILE A 146 -6.94 -13.84 -7.09
N ALA A 147 -6.77 -13.24 -5.92
CA ALA A 147 -6.19 -11.92 -5.78
C ALA A 147 -4.68 -12.05 -5.52
N THR A 148 -3.91 -11.35 -6.34
CA THR A 148 -2.46 -11.31 -6.27
C THR A 148 -2.03 -9.88 -6.02
N LEU A 149 -1.20 -9.70 -4.98
CA LEU A 149 -0.57 -8.41 -4.72
C LEU A 149 0.70 -8.28 -5.57
N PRO A 150 1.01 -7.10 -6.11
CA PRO A 150 2.30 -6.86 -6.72
C PRO A 150 3.42 -7.07 -5.68
N SER A 151 4.57 -7.53 -6.15
CA SER A 151 5.72 -7.78 -5.29
C SER A 151 6.08 -6.51 -4.49
N LEU A 152 6.40 -6.65 -3.20
CA LEU A 152 6.66 -5.49 -2.33
C LEU A 152 7.86 -4.64 -2.78
N HIS A 153 8.75 -5.18 -3.62
CA HIS A 153 9.87 -4.42 -4.19
C HIS A 153 9.40 -3.34 -5.19
N THR A 154 8.18 -3.47 -5.72
CA THR A 154 7.55 -2.53 -6.66
C THR A 154 6.50 -1.63 -6.01
N LEU A 155 6.22 -1.76 -4.71
CA LEU A 155 5.27 -0.87 -4.04
C LEU A 155 5.91 0.49 -3.76
N PRO A 156 5.28 1.61 -4.14
CA PRO A 156 5.71 2.92 -3.67
C PRO A 156 5.43 3.01 -2.17
N ILE A 157 6.48 2.95 -1.36
CA ILE A 157 6.40 3.30 0.05
C ILE A 157 6.57 4.82 0.12
N CYS A 158 5.46 5.55 0.27
CA CYS A 158 5.52 6.96 0.63
C CYS A 158 5.94 7.05 2.10
N GLN A 159 7.24 7.17 2.35
CA GLN A 159 7.73 7.64 3.65
C GLN A 159 7.91 9.15 3.56
N SER A 160 7.10 9.88 4.33
CA SER A 160 7.41 11.27 4.63
C SER A 160 8.60 11.28 5.60
N LYS A 161 9.82 11.44 5.06
CA LYS A 161 10.97 11.84 5.88
C LYS A 161 10.77 13.31 6.24
N VAL A 162 10.14 13.55 7.40
CA VAL A 162 10.20 14.85 8.11
C VAL A 162 11.32 14.77 9.13
#